data_AF-A0A3D2CHM0-F1
#
_entry.id   AF-A0A3D2CHM0-F1
#
_cell.length_a   1.000
_cell.length_b   1.000
_cell.length_c   1.000
_cell.angle_alpha   90.00
_cell.angle_beta   90.00
_cell.angle_gamma   90.00
#
_symmetry.space_group_name_H-M   'P 1'
#
loop_
_entity.id
_entity.type
_entity.pdbx_description
1 polymer ?
#
loop_
_entity_poly.entity_id
_entity_poly.type
_entity_poly.pdbx_seq_one_letter_code
_entity_poly.pdbx_strand_id
1 'polypeptide(L)'
;MSKRGTWPETRTMNPMPEPGTADWVVWAAWADRITFEEIEAVSGLTESQVIRLMRRTLKRSSFRLWRARATSQSLKHRKRFVAKRERFRRWSVQLGEE
;
A
#
# COMPACT_ATOMS: atom_id res chain seq x y z
N MET A 1 -26.83 23.34 27.57
CA MET A 1 -25.57 22.96 26.88
C MET A 1 -25.29 21.49 27.22
N SER A 2 -25.54 20.56 26.30
CA SER A 2 -25.41 19.12 26.57
C SER A 2 -23.95 18.69 26.43
N LYS A 3 -23.43 17.97 27.43
CA LYS A 3 -22.03 17.51 27.49
C LYS A 3 -21.83 16.44 26.42
N ARG A 4 -20.90 16.67 25.49
CA ARG A 4 -20.41 15.65 24.54
C ARG A 4 -19.90 14.45 25.34
N GLY A 5 -20.23 13.24 24.87
CA GLY A 5 -20.01 11.97 25.58
C GLY A 5 -18.57 11.76 26.03
N THR A 6 -18.41 11.09 27.16
CA THR A 6 -17.15 10.77 27.86
C THR A 6 -16.28 9.72 27.16
N TRP A 7 -16.53 9.43 25.89
CA TRP A 7 -15.75 8.45 25.12
C TRP A 7 -14.68 9.17 24.30
N PRO A 8 -13.40 8.75 24.36
CA PRO A 8 -12.38 9.32 23.49
C PRO A 8 -12.71 8.91 22.05
N GLU A 9 -13.11 9.89 21.23
CA GLU A 9 -13.20 9.70 19.78
C GLU A 9 -11.80 9.39 19.25
N THR A 10 -11.61 8.17 18.75
CA THR A 10 -10.38 7.83 18.04
C THR A 10 -10.36 8.65 16.75
N ARG A 11 -9.57 9.72 16.73
CA ARG A 11 -9.52 10.72 15.65
C ARG A 11 -8.81 10.22 14.38
N THR A 12 -8.98 8.96 14.03
CA THR A 12 -8.25 8.36 12.91
C THR A 12 -9.12 7.37 12.14
N MET A 13 -9.93 7.90 11.23
CA MET A 13 -10.01 7.28 9.91
C MET A 13 -9.00 8.00 9.05
N ASN A 14 -7.83 7.39 8.81
CA ASN A 14 -7.00 7.85 7.69
C ASN A 14 -7.72 7.37 6.42
N PRO A 15 -8.31 8.27 5.63
CA PRO A 15 -8.94 7.87 4.38
C PRO A 15 -7.89 7.28 3.45
N MET A 16 -8.34 6.43 2.53
CA MET A 16 -7.46 5.93 1.48
C MET A 16 -6.96 7.13 0.65
N PRO A 17 -5.64 7.31 0.49
CA PRO A 17 -5.10 8.44 -0.27
C PRO A 17 -5.47 8.34 -1.75
N GLU A 18 -5.50 9.48 -2.44
CA GLU A 18 -5.81 9.55 -3.86
C GLU A 18 -4.76 8.78 -4.70
N PRO A 19 -5.20 7.96 -5.66
CA PRO A 19 -4.27 7.20 -6.50
C PRO A 19 -3.35 8.13 -7.29
N GLY A 20 -2.06 7.80 -7.33
CA GLY A 20 -1.04 8.60 -8.02
C GLY A 20 -0.34 9.66 -7.15
N THR A 21 -0.83 9.94 -5.94
CA THR A 21 -0.13 10.82 -4.99
C THR A 21 1.01 10.09 -4.27
N ALA A 22 2.01 10.84 -3.77
CA ALA A 22 3.12 10.27 -2.99
C ALA A 22 2.65 9.50 -1.73
N ASP A 23 1.58 9.96 -1.07
CA ASP A 23 0.98 9.28 0.08
C ASP A 23 0.36 7.95 -0.30
N TRP A 24 -0.22 7.85 -1.50
CA TRP A 24 -0.71 6.59 -2.05
C TRP A 24 0.42 5.64 -2.36
N VAL A 25 1.54 6.12 -2.90
CA VAL A 25 2.72 5.26 -3.14
C VAL A 25 3.26 4.70 -1.83
N VAL A 26 3.30 5.50 -0.76
CA VAL A 26 3.72 5.04 0.57
C VAL A 26 2.73 4.03 1.15
N TRP A 27 1.43 4.30 1.02
CA TRP A 27 0.37 3.38 1.44
C TRP A 27 0.45 2.05 0.68
N ALA A 28 0.58 2.11 -0.64
CA ALA A 28 0.65 0.97 -1.54
C ALA A 28 1.93 0.15 -1.32
N ALA A 29 3.07 0.80 -1.10
CA ALA A 29 4.34 0.13 -0.84
C ALA A 29 4.33 -0.65 0.50
N TRP A 30 3.52 -0.24 1.48
CA TRP A 30 3.30 -1.01 2.71
C TRP A 30 2.24 -2.10 2.57
N ALA A 31 1.36 -1.99 1.58
CA ALA A 31 0.28 -2.94 1.37
C ALA A 31 0.85 -4.25 0.80
N ASP A 32 0.77 -5.33 1.59
CA ASP A 32 1.24 -6.67 1.23
C ASP A 32 0.58 -7.30 -0.02
N ARG A 33 -0.41 -6.63 -0.62
CA ARG A 33 -1.18 -7.09 -1.78
C ARG A 33 -0.96 -6.26 -3.03
N ILE A 34 -0.07 -5.27 -3.01
CA ILE A 34 0.22 -4.42 -4.15
C ILE A 34 1.67 -4.67 -4.57
N THR A 35 1.86 -4.99 -5.85
CA THR A 35 3.19 -5.20 -6.43
C THR A 35 3.82 -3.89 -6.89
N PHE A 36 5.15 -3.87 -7.04
CA PHE A 36 5.84 -2.70 -7.60
C PHE A 36 5.40 -2.39 -9.05
N GLU A 37 5.01 -3.41 -9.83
CA GLU A 37 4.46 -3.23 -11.17
C GLU A 37 3.11 -2.49 -11.14
N GLU A 38 2.23 -2.80 -10.19
CA GLU A 38 0.95 -2.10 -10.01
C GLU A 38 1.17 -0.65 -9.54
N ILE A 39 2.16 -0.43 -8.68
CA ILE A 39 2.54 0.93 -8.26
C ILE A 39 3.07 1.72 -9.45
N GLU A 40 3.89 1.11 -10.29
CA GLU A 40 4.40 1.74 -11.52
C GLU A 40 3.28 2.04 -12.52
N ALA A 41 2.30 1.15 -12.67
CA ALA A 41 1.16 1.38 -13.57
C ALA A 41 0.28 2.57 -13.14
N VAL A 42 0.11 2.80 -11.83
CA VAL A 42 -0.71 3.89 -11.29
C VAL A 42 0.06 5.19 -11.15
N SER A 43 1.32 5.13 -10.70
CA SER A 43 2.12 6.33 -10.35
C SER A 43 3.22 6.66 -11.36
N GLY A 44 3.53 5.77 -12.30
CA GLY A 44 4.67 5.90 -13.22
C GLY A 44 6.04 5.74 -12.54
N LEU A 45 6.09 5.35 -11.26
CA LEU A 45 7.33 5.21 -10.51
C LEU A 45 7.85 3.78 -10.54
N THR A 46 9.08 3.63 -11.02
CA THR A 46 9.84 2.37 -10.96
C THR A 46 10.12 1.94 -9.51
N GLU A 47 10.36 0.65 -9.28
CA GLU A 47 10.74 0.12 -7.95
C GLU A 47 11.86 0.94 -7.29
N SER A 48 12.89 1.30 -8.07
CA SER A 48 14.03 2.10 -7.60
C SER A 48 13.62 3.49 -7.13
N GLN A 49 12.62 4.11 -7.77
CA GLN A 49 12.07 5.40 -7.34
C GLN A 49 11.20 5.24 -6.10
N VAL A 50 10.39 4.18 -6.02
CA VAL A 50 9.58 3.88 -4.82
C VAL A 50 10.47 3.65 -3.60
N ILE A 51 11.56 2.88 -3.74
CA ILE A 51 12.54 2.67 -2.64
C ILE A 51 13.16 4.00 -2.21
N ARG A 52 13.52 4.88 -3.16
CA ARG A 52 14.05 6.22 -2.86
C ARG A 52 13.02 7.09 -2.13
N LEU A 53 11.77 7.07 -2.58
CA LEU A 53 10.67 7.78 -1.94
C LEU A 53 10.47 7.29 -0.50
N MET A 54 10.33 5.98 -0.32
CA MET A 54 10.16 5.34 0.99
C MET A 54 11.31 5.66 1.95
N ARG A 55 12.55 5.75 1.45
CA ARG A 55 13.72 6.13 2.24
C ARG A 55 13.69 7.60 2.70
N ARG A 56 13.10 8.50 1.91
CA ARG A 56 12.97 9.93 2.24
C ARG A 56 11.80 10.19 3.17
N THR A 57 10.70 9.44 3.02
CA THR A 57 9.47 9.65 3.80
C THR A 57 9.49 8.97 5.17
N LEU A 58 10.08 7.78 5.27
CA LEU A 58 10.05 7.01 6.52
C LEU A 58 11.26 7.27 7.42
N LYS A 59 11.05 7.14 8.73
CA LYS A 59 12.13 7.05 9.72
C LYS A 59 12.99 5.82 9.43
N ARG A 60 14.29 5.91 9.74
CA ARG A 60 15.27 4.84 9.47
C ARG A 60 14.86 3.47 10.02
N SER A 61 14.28 3.42 11.22
CA SER A 61 13.77 2.18 11.82
C SER A 61 12.61 1.59 11.01
N SER A 62 11.59 2.38 10.72
CA SER A 62 10.44 1.98 9.90
C SER A 62 10.85 1.52 8.49
N PHE A 63 11.80 2.21 7.86
CA PHE A 63 12.34 1.82 6.56
C PHE A 63 13.02 0.44 6.60
N ARG A 64 13.78 0.13 7.65
CA ARG A 64 14.39 -1.20 7.82
C ARG A 64 13.33 -2.29 7.94
N LEU A 65 12.25 -2.06 8.69
CA LEU A 65 11.14 -3.02 8.80
C LEU A 65 10.43 -3.20 7.47
N TRP A 66 10.14 -2.11 6.77
CA TRP A 66 9.54 -2.18 5.43
C TRP A 66 10.43 -2.97 4.47
N ARG A 67 11.74 -2.68 4.44
CA ARG A 67 12.67 -3.38 3.54
C ARG A 67 12.78 -4.86 3.87
N ALA A 68 12.78 -5.23 5.16
CA ALA A 68 12.73 -6.63 5.56
C ALA A 68 11.46 -7.33 5.04
N ARG A 69 10.30 -6.64 5.05
CA ARG A 69 9.03 -7.17 4.52
C ARG A 69 9.01 -7.25 3.01
N ALA A 70 9.40 -6.18 2.31
CA ALA A 70 9.45 -6.14 0.84
C ALA A 70 10.40 -7.21 0.28
N THR A 71 11.56 -7.42 0.92
CA THR A 71 12.49 -8.48 0.52
C THR A 71 12.01 -9.88 0.94
N SER A 72 11.36 -10.02 2.10
CA SER A 72 10.82 -11.33 2.56
C SER A 72 9.53 -11.74 1.84
N GLN A 73 8.83 -10.81 1.18
CA GLN A 73 7.74 -11.13 0.24
C GLN A 73 8.24 -11.78 -1.07
N SER A 74 9.53 -12.13 -1.16
CA SER A 74 10.01 -13.14 -2.11
C SER A 74 9.64 -14.55 -1.62
N LEU A 75 8.35 -14.90 -1.75
CA LEU A 75 7.88 -16.26 -1.52
C LEU A 75 8.32 -17.14 -2.70
N LYS A 76 9.35 -17.97 -2.47
CA LYS A 76 9.96 -19.00 -3.34
C LYS A 76 9.01 -20.01 -4.03
N HIS A 77 7.69 -19.81 -4.06
CA HIS A 77 6.72 -20.72 -4.67
C HIS A 77 5.76 -20.01 -5.64
N ARG A 78 6.19 -19.91 -6.91
CA ARG A 78 5.50 -19.31 -8.07
C ARG A 78 4.04 -19.78 -8.26
N LYS A 79 3.70 -21.01 -7.85
CA LYS A 79 2.34 -21.60 -8.00
C LYS A 79 1.29 -21.03 -7.03
N ARG A 80 1.68 -20.56 -5.83
CA ARG A 80 0.72 -19.97 -4.87
C ARG A 80 0.35 -18.52 -5.21
N PHE A 81 1.17 -17.84 -6.00
CA PHE A 81 0.94 -16.45 -6.41
C PHE A 81 -0.11 -16.31 -7.52
N VAL A 82 -0.15 -17.25 -8.48
CA VAL A 82 -1.13 -17.26 -9.58
C VAL A 82 -2.57 -17.37 -9.06
N ALA A 83 -2.84 -18.27 -8.09
CA ALA A 83 -4.16 -18.44 -7.49
C ALA A 83 -4.66 -17.21 -6.70
N LYS A 84 -3.72 -16.37 -6.20
CA LYS A 84 -4.05 -15.12 -5.50
C LYS A 84 -4.38 -14.00 -6.50
N ARG A 85 -3.71 -13.99 -7.67
CA ARG A 85 -3.90 -13.01 -8.76
C ARG A 85 -5.26 -13.13 -9.46
N GLU A 86 -5.74 -14.35 -9.67
CA GLU A 86 -7.09 -14.61 -10.21
C GLU A 86 -8.22 -14.04 -9.33
N ARG A 87 -7.99 -13.93 -8.02
CA ARG A 87 -8.96 -13.37 -7.08
C ARG A 87 -8.97 -11.83 -7.08
N PHE A 88 -7.83 -11.21 -7.41
CA PHE A 88 -7.66 -9.77 -7.38
C PHE A 88 -8.05 -9.09 -8.71
N ARG A 89 -7.80 -9.75 -9.85
CA ARG A 89 -8.32 -9.34 -11.17
C ARG A 89 -9.85 -9.21 -11.17
N ARG A 90 -10.53 -10.07 -10.39
CA ARG A 90 -11.98 -10.04 -10.19
C ARG A 90 -12.47 -8.84 -9.38
N TRP A 91 -11.59 -8.25 -8.56
CA TRP A 91 -11.92 -7.12 -7.69
C TRP A 91 -11.65 -5.78 -8.37
N SER A 92 -10.61 -5.69 -9.22
CA SER A 92 -10.30 -4.45 -9.97
C SER A 92 -11.26 -4.20 -11.14
N VAL A 93 -11.82 -5.25 -11.75
CA VAL A 93 -12.88 -5.13 -12.77
C VAL A 93 -14.15 -4.47 -12.19
N GLN A 94 -14.33 -4.52 -10.87
CA GLN A 94 -15.55 -4.04 -10.20
C GLN A 94 -15.47 -2.60 -9.68
N LEU A 95 -14.32 -1.92 -9.81
CA LEU A 95 -14.10 -0.55 -9.33
C LEU A 95 -13.88 0.46 -10.47
N GLY A 96 -14.21 0.08 -11.70
CA GLY A 96 -13.91 0.87 -12.89
C GLY A 96 -15.00 0.81 -13.96
N GLU A 97 -16.28 0.79 -13.59
CA GLU A 97 -17.38 1.07 -14.51
C GLU A 97 -18.51 1.82 -13.77
N GLU A 98 -18.78 3.03 -14.29
CA GLU A 98 -19.75 4.10 -13.95
C GLU A 98 -19.48 5.01 -12.75
#